data_AF-E6THP2-F1
#
_entry.id   AF-E6THP2-F1
#
_cell.length_a   1.000
_cell.length_b   1.000
_cell.length_c   1.000
_cell.angle_alpha   90.00
_cell.angle_beta   90.00
_cell.angle_gamma   90.00
#
_symmetry.space_group_name_H-M   'P 1'
#
loop_
_entity.id
_entity.type
_entity.pdbx_description
1 polymer ?
#
loop_
_entity_poly.entity_id
_entity_poly.type
_entity_poly.pdbx_seq_one_letter_code
_entity_poly.pdbx_strand_id
1 'polypeptide(L)'
;MVTPPPGPYASSEFDEDGDHYDPAALDLRSEVDDGEMPMFTVTNPPGTVSVTTWLDGRVRDVALSRHAAVLSEIALADEIVVIAGLATQDARSAQYTVMFDGMREHGHDTVTTRDFLTRDLHLPSPEQARAARAELFTTRYAGEE
;
A
#
# COMPACT_ATOMS: atom_id res chain seq x y z
N MET A 1 -72.80 14.77 13.54
CA MET A 1 -71.61 15.42 14.14
C MET A 1 -71.06 14.48 15.20
N VAL A 2 -69.74 14.31 15.16
CA VAL A 2 -68.83 13.65 16.12
C VAL A 2 -69.21 13.99 17.57
N THR A 3 -69.25 13.05 18.52
CA THR A 3 -68.07 12.50 19.23
C THR A 3 -68.39 11.15 19.90
N PRO A 4 -67.48 10.16 19.88
CA PRO A 4 -67.63 8.93 20.65
C PRO A 4 -67.21 9.13 22.13
N PRO A 5 -67.70 8.28 23.05
CA PRO A 5 -67.50 8.44 24.48
C PRO A 5 -66.08 8.03 24.93
N PRO A 6 -65.56 8.64 26.01
CA PRO A 6 -64.25 8.29 26.53
C PRO A 6 -64.32 7.09 27.49
N GLY A 7 -63.35 6.19 27.33
CA GLY A 7 -62.92 5.22 28.33
C GLY A 7 -62.84 3.79 27.80
N PRO A 8 -62.24 2.84 28.53
CA PRO A 8 -61.38 2.96 29.72
C PRO A 8 -60.05 2.20 29.52
N TYR A 9 -59.24 2.10 30.58
CA TYR A 9 -58.08 1.19 30.75
C TYR A 9 -56.72 1.57 30.12
N ALA A 10 -55.82 1.98 31.01
CA ALA A 10 -54.46 1.48 31.17
C ALA A 10 -53.62 1.22 29.91
N SER A 11 -52.77 2.21 29.62
CA SER A 11 -51.34 2.09 29.28
C SER A 11 -50.89 0.76 28.66
N SER A 12 -50.91 0.71 27.32
CA SER A 12 -49.90 -0.03 26.56
C SER A 12 -48.96 1.01 25.95
N GLU A 13 -47.84 1.26 26.63
CA GLU A 13 -46.71 2.00 26.09
C GLU A 13 -46.15 1.21 24.90
N PHE A 14 -46.62 1.57 23.71
CA PHE A 14 -45.88 1.33 22.48
C PHE A 14 -44.80 2.41 22.44
N ASP A 15 -43.67 2.14 23.09
CA ASP A 15 -42.45 2.83 22.74
C ASP A 15 -41.85 2.10 21.53
N GLU A 16 -42.11 2.70 20.36
CA GLU A 16 -41.33 2.50 19.16
C GLU A 16 -39.86 2.83 19.47
N ASP A 17 -39.12 1.86 20.02
CA ASP A 17 -37.67 1.81 19.89
C ASP A 17 -37.36 1.50 18.42
N GLY A 18 -37.57 2.51 17.60
CA GLY A 18 -36.94 2.61 16.30
C GLY A 18 -35.45 2.71 16.55
N ASP A 19 -34.78 1.56 16.53
CA ASP A 19 -33.34 1.46 16.35
C ASP A 19 -32.99 2.29 15.11
N HIS A 20 -32.68 3.57 15.35
CA HIS A 20 -32.21 4.49 14.35
C HIS A 20 -30.87 3.93 13.91
N TYR A 21 -30.90 3.19 12.81
CA TYR A 21 -29.72 2.71 12.13
C TYR A 21 -28.95 3.94 11.67
N ASP A 22 -28.03 4.42 12.50
CA ASP A 22 -27.12 5.50 12.16
C ASP A 22 -26.05 4.92 11.23
N PRO A 23 -26.09 5.20 9.91
CA PRO A 23 -25.07 4.71 8.99
C PRO A 23 -23.69 5.34 9.26
N ALA A 24 -23.59 6.37 10.11
CA ALA A 24 -22.32 6.93 10.56
C ALA A 24 -21.66 6.11 11.69
N ALA A 25 -22.43 5.30 12.43
CA ALA A 25 -21.86 4.37 13.42
C ALA A 25 -21.13 3.18 12.77
N LEU A 26 -21.32 2.98 11.47
CA LEU A 26 -20.54 2.07 10.63
C LEU A 26 -19.34 2.74 9.98
N ASP A 27 -18.78 3.80 10.56
CA ASP A 27 -17.39 4.15 10.27
C ASP A 27 -16.47 3.08 10.90
N LEU A 28 -16.57 1.86 10.36
CA LEU A 28 -15.61 0.77 10.48
C LEU A 28 -14.38 1.08 9.61
N ARG A 29 -13.96 2.35 9.56
CA ARG A 29 -12.54 2.64 9.52
C ARG A 29 -12.03 2.16 10.86
N SER A 30 -11.79 0.86 10.93
CA SER A 30 -10.99 0.29 11.98
C SER A 30 -9.73 1.14 11.99
N GLU A 31 -9.60 1.99 12.99
CA GLU A 31 -8.31 2.50 13.42
C GLU A 31 -7.58 1.27 13.94
N VAL A 32 -7.15 0.41 13.01
CA VAL A 32 -5.93 -0.33 13.22
C VAL A 32 -4.93 0.75 13.58
N ASP A 33 -4.42 0.67 14.80
CA ASP A 33 -3.13 1.21 15.16
C ASP A 33 -2.10 0.51 14.23
N ASP A 34 -2.13 0.91 12.96
CA ASP A 34 -1.19 0.55 11.92
C ASP A 34 0.08 1.27 12.33
N GLY A 35 0.86 0.64 13.21
CA GLY A 35 2.25 1.02 13.42
C GLY A 35 2.84 1.28 12.04
N GLU A 36 3.19 2.54 11.78
CA GLU A 36 3.35 3.13 10.46
C GLU A 36 3.99 2.13 9.48
N MET A 37 3.16 1.51 8.62
CA MET A 37 3.63 0.42 7.75
C MET A 37 4.86 0.92 6.98
N PRO A 38 5.98 0.18 6.93
CA PRO A 38 7.19 0.67 6.28
C PRO A 38 6.94 1.10 4.84
N MET A 39 7.38 2.31 4.51
CA MET A 39 7.18 2.93 3.20
C MET A 39 8.51 3.03 2.46
N PHE A 40 8.49 2.75 1.17
CA PHE A 40 9.66 2.77 0.30
C PHE A 40 9.42 3.74 -0.85
N THR A 41 10.27 4.76 -0.96
CA THR A 41 10.16 5.79 -2.00
C THR A 41 11.35 5.70 -2.95
N VAL A 42 11.05 5.69 -4.25
CA VAL A 42 12.05 5.78 -5.32
C VAL A 42 11.74 7.00 -6.16
N THR A 43 12.79 7.77 -6.44
CA THR A 43 12.75 8.95 -7.30
C THR A 43 13.63 8.70 -8.52
N ASN A 44 13.15 9.08 -9.70
CA ASN A 44 13.98 9.01 -10.90
C ASN A 44 15.16 10.00 -10.84
N PRO A 45 16.27 9.77 -11.56
CA PRO A 45 17.41 10.68 -11.56
C PRO A 45 17.06 12.15 -11.90
N PRO A 46 16.17 12.44 -12.86
CA PRO A 46 15.73 13.82 -13.12
C PRO A 46 14.93 14.47 -11.98
N GLY A 47 14.45 13.71 -11.00
CA GLY A 47 13.61 14.22 -9.91
C GLY A 47 12.22 14.67 -10.35
N THR A 48 11.72 14.16 -11.48
CA THR A 48 10.39 14.49 -12.00
C THR A 48 9.30 13.58 -11.47
N VAL A 49 9.62 12.34 -11.13
CA VAL A 49 8.68 11.32 -10.66
C VAL A 49 9.24 10.66 -9.40
N SER A 50 8.42 10.63 -8.34
CA SER A 50 8.69 9.84 -7.13
C SER A 50 7.51 8.92 -6.87
N VAL A 51 7.77 7.64 -6.65
CA VAL A 51 6.73 6.66 -6.30
C VAL A 51 7.02 6.12 -4.91
N THR A 52 5.99 6.14 -4.06
CA THR A 52 6.04 5.51 -2.74
C THR A 52 5.16 4.27 -2.70
N THR A 53 5.69 3.21 -2.09
CA THR A 53 5.03 1.92 -1.92
C THR A 53 5.03 1.49 -0.46
N TRP A 54 4.08 0.63 -0.10
CA TRP A 54 4.08 -0.10 1.17
C TRP A 54 5.00 -1.32 1.09
N LEU A 55 5.33 -1.93 2.24
CA LEU A 55 6.17 -3.13 2.34
C LEU A 55 5.71 -4.29 1.45
N ASP A 56 4.40 -4.44 1.23
CA ASP A 56 3.82 -5.48 0.36
C ASP A 56 3.98 -5.19 -1.15
N GLY A 57 4.58 -4.04 -1.50
CA GLY A 57 4.82 -3.60 -2.86
C GLY A 57 3.65 -2.85 -3.50
N ARG A 58 2.54 -2.61 -2.78
CA ARG A 58 1.44 -1.80 -3.34
C ARG A 58 1.83 -0.33 -3.40
N VAL A 59 1.51 0.32 -4.52
CA VAL A 59 1.71 1.77 -4.70
C VAL A 59 0.76 2.52 -3.78
N ARG A 60 1.32 3.43 -2.98
CA ARG A 60 0.60 4.35 -2.09
C ARG A 60 0.43 5.71 -2.74
N ASP A 61 1.51 6.27 -3.27
CA ASP A 61 1.54 7.64 -3.77
C ASP A 61 2.48 7.78 -4.98
N VAL A 62 2.13 8.70 -5.88
CA VAL A 62 2.95 9.10 -7.02
C VAL A 62 3.05 10.62 -7.03
N ALA A 63 4.20 11.14 -6.64
CA ALA A 63 4.47 12.56 -6.62
C ALA A 63 5.18 12.99 -7.91
N LEU A 64 4.63 14.02 -8.56
CA LEU A 64 5.18 14.62 -9.77
C LEU A 64 5.72 16.02 -9.47
N SER A 65 6.94 16.31 -9.92
CA SER A 65 7.47 17.67 -9.85
C SER A 65 6.89 18.54 -10.97
N ARG A 66 6.95 19.86 -10.82
CA ARG A 66 6.49 20.79 -11.89
C ARG A 66 7.21 20.57 -13.22
N HIS A 67 8.44 20.08 -13.19
CA HIS A 67 9.22 19.81 -14.39
C HIS A 67 8.68 18.59 -15.16
N ALA A 68 7.88 17.71 -14.56
CA ALA A 68 7.23 16.62 -15.28
C ALA A 68 6.29 17.11 -16.39
N ALA A 69 5.79 18.36 -16.30
CA ALA A 69 4.90 18.96 -17.30
C ALA A 69 5.56 19.20 -18.67
N VAL A 70 6.90 19.11 -18.75
CA VAL A 70 7.62 19.22 -20.04
C VAL A 70 7.68 17.90 -20.80
N LEU A 71 7.36 16.78 -20.14
CA LEU A 71 7.34 15.45 -20.74
C LEU A 71 6.05 15.25 -21.53
N SER A 72 6.12 14.47 -22.61
CA SER A 72 4.91 13.97 -23.27
C SER A 72 4.17 13.01 -22.32
N GLU A 73 2.86 12.87 -22.49
CA GLU A 73 2.06 11.93 -21.68
C GLU A 73 2.61 10.51 -21.73
N ILE A 74 3.02 10.06 -22.92
CA ILE A 74 3.61 8.73 -23.11
C ILE A 74 4.93 8.60 -22.35
N ALA A 75 5.80 9.60 -22.41
CA ALA A 75 7.07 9.59 -21.69
C ALA A 75 6.85 9.62 -20.17
N LEU A 76 5.91 10.41 -19.69
CA LEU A 76 5.55 10.48 -18.28
C LEU A 76 4.95 9.15 -17.78
N ALA A 77 4.04 8.55 -18.54
CA ALA A 77 3.44 7.26 -18.19
C ALA A 77 4.49 6.15 -18.11
N ASP A 78 5.39 6.08 -19.10
CA ASP A 78 6.50 5.14 -19.10
C ASP A 78 7.41 5.34 -17.88
N GLU A 79 7.73 6.58 -17.56
CA GLU A 79 8.54 6.93 -16.38
C GLU A 79 7.86 6.49 -15.07
N ILE A 80 6.56 6.76 -14.91
CA ILE A 80 5.80 6.34 -13.72
C ILE A 80 5.81 4.82 -13.56
N VAL A 81 5.59 4.07 -14.65
CA VAL A 81 5.57 2.60 -14.61
C VAL A 81 6.94 2.05 -14.21
N VAL A 82 8.02 2.59 -14.76
CA VAL A 82 9.39 2.18 -14.43
C VAL A 82 9.69 2.44 -12.95
N ILE A 83 9.42 3.65 -12.46
CA ILE A 83 9.72 4.02 -11.07
C ILE A 83 8.82 3.27 -10.08
N ALA A 84 7.56 3.00 -10.44
CA ALA A 84 6.67 2.18 -9.64
C ALA A 84 7.16 0.73 -9.53
N GLY A 85 7.67 0.15 -10.62
CA GLY A 85 8.30 -1.17 -10.62
C GLY A 85 9.51 -1.22 -9.68
N LEU A 86 10.38 -0.20 -9.73
CA LEU A 86 11.53 -0.09 -8.84
C LEU A 86 11.15 0.06 -7.37
N ALA A 87 10.17 0.91 -7.06
CA ALA A 87 9.68 1.07 -5.68
C ALA A 87 9.09 -0.24 -5.15
N THR A 88 8.29 -0.93 -5.96
CA THR A 88 7.71 -2.25 -5.63
C THR A 88 8.80 -3.28 -5.36
N GLN A 89 9.86 -3.30 -6.17
CA GLN A 89 10.96 -4.23 -6.00
C GLN A 89 11.76 -3.94 -4.73
N ASP A 90 12.00 -2.67 -4.42
CA ASP A 90 12.72 -2.25 -3.21
C ASP A 90 11.94 -2.67 -1.95
N ALA A 91 10.64 -2.40 -1.91
CA ALA A 91 9.76 -2.80 -0.82
C ALA A 91 9.74 -4.31 -0.61
N ARG A 92 9.56 -5.08 -1.68
CA ARG A 92 9.56 -6.56 -1.61
C ARG A 92 10.91 -7.12 -1.22
N SER A 93 12.01 -6.43 -1.52
CA SER A 93 13.34 -6.83 -1.05
C SER A 93 13.55 -6.56 0.43
N ALA A 94 12.91 -5.54 0.98
CA ALA A 94 12.87 -5.35 2.44
C ALA A 94 12.00 -6.42 3.11
N GLN A 95 10.88 -6.80 2.49
CA GLN A 95 10.07 -7.93 2.94
C GLN A 95 10.87 -9.25 2.96
N TYR A 96 11.71 -9.49 1.95
CA TYR A 96 12.66 -10.60 1.93
C TYR A 96 13.53 -10.59 3.19
N THR A 97 14.16 -9.45 3.52
CA THR A 97 15.07 -9.34 4.68
C THR A 97 14.34 -9.63 5.99
N VAL A 98 13.17 -9.03 6.20
CA VAL A 98 12.37 -9.24 7.41
C VAL A 98 12.01 -10.73 7.60
N MET A 99 11.57 -11.39 6.53
CA MET A 99 11.23 -12.81 6.59
C MET A 99 12.46 -13.70 6.75
N PHE A 100 13.56 -13.37 6.07
CA PHE A 100 14.81 -14.11 6.15
C PHE A 100 15.38 -14.09 7.57
N ASP A 101 15.44 -12.92 8.19
CA ASP A 101 15.93 -12.77 9.56
C ASP A 101 15.00 -13.48 10.56
N GLY A 102 13.68 -13.30 10.42
CA GLY A 102 12.70 -13.99 11.27
C GLY A 102 12.79 -15.51 11.18
N MET A 103 12.97 -16.09 9.98
CA MET A 103 13.11 -17.54 9.82
C MET A 103 14.43 -18.05 10.41
N ARG A 104 15.51 -17.28 10.28
CA ARG A 104 16.81 -17.63 10.89
C ARG A 104 16.76 -17.64 12.41
N GLU A 105 16.06 -16.68 13.01
CA GLU A 105 15.86 -16.64 14.47
C GLU A 105 15.10 -17.87 14.98
N HIS A 106 14.22 -18.44 14.17
CA HIS A 106 13.49 -19.69 14.46
C HIS A 106 14.30 -20.95 14.13
N GLY A 107 15.57 -20.83 13.75
CA GLY A 107 16.48 -21.95 13.52
C GLY A 107 16.39 -22.57 12.13
N HIS A 108 15.73 -21.91 11.16
CA HIS A 108 15.75 -22.38 9.78
C HIS A 108 17.13 -22.18 9.14
N ASP A 109 17.53 -23.16 8.31
CA ASP A 109 18.77 -23.04 7.55
C ASP A 109 18.68 -21.94 6.48
N THR A 110 19.83 -21.30 6.25
CA THR A 110 20.00 -20.14 5.39
C THR A 110 19.74 -20.42 3.92
N VAL A 111 20.14 -21.60 3.43
CA VAL A 111 19.99 -21.99 2.02
C VAL A 111 18.51 -22.30 1.75
N THR A 112 17.91 -23.09 2.64
CA THR A 112 16.48 -23.45 2.55
C THR A 112 15.59 -22.22 2.64
N THR A 113 15.90 -21.30 3.55
CA THR A 113 15.16 -20.03 3.70
C THR A 113 15.25 -19.19 2.42
N ARG A 114 16.46 -18.99 1.89
CA ARG A 114 16.65 -18.21 0.65
C ARG A 114 15.89 -18.79 -0.53
N ASP A 115 15.92 -20.12 -0.68
CA ASP A 115 15.21 -20.82 -1.75
C ASP A 115 13.69 -20.62 -1.62
N PHE A 116 13.12 -20.85 -0.43
CA PHE A 116 11.70 -20.63 -0.14
C PHE A 116 11.26 -19.19 -0.46
N LEU A 117 11.99 -18.19 0.03
CA LEU A 117 11.65 -16.79 -0.19
C LEU A 117 11.71 -16.40 -1.68
N THR A 118 12.67 -16.96 -2.42
CA THR A 118 12.87 -16.61 -3.84
C THR A 118 11.95 -17.40 -4.77
N ARG A 119 11.66 -18.67 -4.46
CA ARG A 119 10.91 -19.58 -5.33
C ARG A 119 9.44 -19.64 -5.01
N ASP A 120 9.08 -19.72 -3.74
CA ASP A 120 7.68 -19.85 -3.33
C ASP A 120 7.05 -18.47 -3.16
N LEU A 121 7.72 -17.56 -2.44
CA LEU A 121 7.19 -16.22 -2.18
C LEU A 121 7.55 -15.18 -3.26
N HIS A 122 8.42 -15.54 -4.19
CA HIS A 122 8.87 -14.66 -5.28
C HIS A 122 9.36 -13.29 -4.76
N LEU A 123 10.04 -13.29 -3.60
CA LEU A 123 10.62 -12.09 -3.03
C LEU A 123 12.03 -11.90 -3.61
N PRO A 124 12.32 -10.75 -4.22
CA PRO A 124 13.66 -10.45 -4.72
C PRO A 124 14.60 -10.28 -3.54
N SER A 125 15.83 -10.81 -3.64
CA SER A 125 16.85 -10.48 -2.65
C SER A 125 17.24 -9.00 -2.75
N PRO A 126 17.75 -8.37 -1.66
CA PRO A 126 18.26 -7.01 -1.71
C PRO A 126 19.35 -6.79 -2.77
N GLU A 127 20.18 -7.80 -3.00
CA GLU A 127 21.20 -7.79 -4.06
C GLU A 127 20.57 -7.74 -5.46
N GLN A 128 19.53 -8.55 -5.70
CA GLN A 128 18.80 -8.55 -6.98
C GLN A 128 18.08 -7.23 -7.22
N ALA A 129 17.44 -6.66 -6.21
CA ALA A 129 16.79 -5.35 -6.31
C ALA A 129 17.80 -4.24 -6.63
N ARG A 130 18.97 -4.25 -5.96
CA ARG A 130 20.05 -3.29 -6.24
C ARG A 130 20.62 -3.46 -7.66
N ALA A 131 20.82 -4.69 -8.12
CA ALA A 131 21.32 -4.97 -9.46
C ALA A 131 20.34 -4.48 -10.54
N ALA A 132 19.04 -4.78 -10.39
CA ALA A 132 18.01 -4.32 -11.32
C ALA A 132 17.90 -2.80 -11.35
N ARG A 133 17.99 -2.12 -10.20
CA ARG A 133 18.05 -0.66 -10.12
C ARG A 133 19.26 -0.11 -10.87
N ALA A 134 20.45 -0.67 -10.63
CA ALA A 134 21.67 -0.23 -11.29
C ALA A 134 21.58 -0.40 -12.81
N GLU A 135 21.10 -1.56 -13.29
CA GLU A 135 20.92 -1.84 -14.71
C GLU A 135 19.94 -0.87 -15.37
N LEU A 136 18.77 -0.63 -14.75
CA LEU A 136 17.80 0.35 -15.24
C LEU A 136 18.40 1.76 -15.27
N PHE A 137 19.19 2.11 -14.25
CA PHE A 137 19.78 3.43 -14.17
C PHE A 137 20.85 3.64 -15.26
N THR A 138 21.69 2.64 -15.50
CA THR A 138 22.69 2.67 -16.57
C THR A 138 22.07 2.62 -17.96
N THR A 139 21.03 1.81 -18.18
CA THR A 139 20.45 1.67 -19.53
C THR A 139 19.58 2.86 -19.94
N ARG A 140 18.86 3.46 -18.98
CA ARG A 140 17.90 4.53 -19.25
C ARG A 140 18.46 5.94 -19.07
N TYR A 141 19.37 6.16 -18.11
CA TYR A 141 19.84 7.50 -17.74
C TYR A 141 21.36 7.73 -17.94
N ALA A 142 22.11 6.80 -18.55
CA ALA A 142 23.56 6.98 -18.76
C ALA A 142 23.97 8.15 -19.69
N GLY A 143 23.03 8.93 -20.19
CA GLY A 143 23.27 10.12 -21.02
C GLY A 143 22.80 11.44 -20.39
N GLU A 144 22.31 11.43 -19.15
CA GLU A 144 21.74 12.60 -18.47
C GLU A 144 22.64 13.02 -17.28
N GLU A 145 23.83 13.53 -17.58
CA GLU A 145 24.69 14.32 -16.68
C GLU A 145 24.88 15.74 -17.23
#